data_AF-A0A6P0SZA9-F1
#
_entry.id   AF-A0A6P0SZA9-F1
#
_cell.length_a   1.000
_cell.length_b   1.000
_cell.length_c   1.000
_cell.angle_alpha   90.00
_cell.angle_beta   90.00
_cell.angle_gamma   90.00
#
_symmetry.space_group_name_H-M   'P 1'
#
loop_
_entity.id
_entity.type
_entity.pdbx_description
1 polymer ?
#
loop_
_entity_poly.entity_id
_entity_poly.type
_entity_poly.pdbx_seq_one_letter_code
_entity_poly.pdbx_strand_id
1 'polypeptide(L)' 'MAAKDLFHDAVKQALLKDDWIITADPLKIKIEGVKLEIDLAADKVIAA' A
#
# COMPACT_ATOMS: atom_id res chain seq x y z
N MET A 1 -18.66 -3.65 -8.85
CA MET A 1 -17.40 -4.09 -8.23
C MET A 1 -16.41 -2.97 -8.48
N ALA A 2 -15.99 -2.25 -7.43
CA ALA A 2 -15.04 -1.15 -7.57
C ALA A 2 -13.79 -1.68 -8.29
N ALA A 3 -13.23 -0.90 -9.21
CA ALA A 3 -12.04 -1.21 -9.98
C ALA A 3 -10.85 -1.43 -9.03
N LYS A 4 -10.81 -2.60 -8.39
CA LYS A 4 -9.59 -3.15 -7.80
C LYS A 4 -8.72 -3.45 -9.00
N ASP A 5 -7.95 -2.44 -9.35
CA ASP A 5 -7.14 -2.36 -10.55
C ASP A 5 -6.25 -3.59 -10.62
N LEU A 6 -6.18 -4.21 -11.79
CA LEU A 6 -5.23 -5.29 -12.11
C LEU A 6 -3.82 -4.96 -11.60
N PHE A 7 -3.46 -3.67 -11.61
CA PHE A 7 -2.19 -3.13 -11.13
C PHE A 7 -2.08 -3.10 -9.60
N HIS A 8 -3.15 -2.79 -8.87
CA HIS A 8 -3.14 -2.80 -7.41
C HIS A 8 -2.77 -4.19 -6.89
N ASP A 9 -3.50 -5.21 -7.35
CA ASP A 9 -3.23 -6.59 -6.95
C ASP A 9 -1.84 -7.05 -7.43
N ALA A 10 -1.44 -6.70 -8.66
CA ALA A 10 -0.11 -7.04 -9.17
C ALA A 10 1.03 -6.42 -8.31
N VAL A 11 0.90 -5.15 -7.92
CA VAL A 11 1.89 -4.43 -7.10
C VAL A 11 1.93 -5.02 -5.69
N LYS A 12 0.78 -5.25 -5.07
CA LYS A 12 0.70 -5.86 -3.75
C LYS A 12 1.32 -7.26 -3.73
N GLN A 13 1.05 -8.08 -4.74
CA GLN A 13 1.65 -9.41 -4.87
C GLN A 13 3.16 -9.32 -5.11
N ALA A 14 3.64 -8.35 -5.89
CA ALA A 14 5.07 -8.15 -6.10
C ALA A 14 5.78 -7.76 -4.79
N LEU A 15 5.21 -6.85 -4.00
CA LEU A 15 5.75 -6.43 -2.70
C LEU A 15 5.82 -7.61 -1.72
N LEU A 16 4.74 -8.40 -1.61
CA LEU A 16 4.73 -9.59 -0.75
C LEU A 16 5.75 -10.65 -1.18
N LYS A 17 5.97 -10.85 -2.48
CA LYS A 17 6.99 -11.77 -3.01
C LYS A 17 8.42 -11.31 -2.73
N ASP A 18 8.59 -10.00 -2.60
CA ASP A 18 9.88 -9.35 -2.40
C ASP A 18 10.14 -9.05 -0.90
N ASP A 19 9.42 -9.79 -0.03
CA ASP A 19 9.45 -9.77 1.43
C ASP A 19 9.16 -8.40 2.07
N TRP A 20 8.34 -7.58 1.40
CA TRP A 20 7.78 -6.38 2.01
C TRP A 20 6.56 -6.71 2.88
N ILE A 21 6.40 -5.96 3.96
CA ILE A 21 5.27 -6.04 4.87
C ILE A 21 4.27 -4.94 4.48
N ILE A 22 3.10 -5.31 3.97
CA ILE A 22 2.02 -4.34 3.73
C ILE A 22 1.50 -3.83 5.07
N THR A 23 1.55 -2.52 5.28
CA THR A 23 1.15 -1.86 6.55
C THR A 23 -0.22 -1.21 6.47
N ALA A 24 -0.67 -0.80 5.28
CA ALA A 24 -2.03 -0.31 5.05
C ALA A 24 -2.44 -0.41 3.56
N ASP A 25 -3.73 -0.63 3.33
CA ASP A 25 -4.37 -0.81 2.02
C ASP A 25 -5.88 -0.46 2.12
N PRO A 26 -6.30 0.78 1.83
CA PRO A 26 -5.48 1.97 1.58
C PRO A 26 -5.06 2.68 2.88
N LEU A 27 -3.98 3.45 2.83
CA LEU A 27 -3.56 4.33 3.91
C LEU A 27 -4.32 5.66 3.85
N LYS A 28 -5.13 5.92 4.89
CA LYS A 28 -5.93 7.15 5.00
C LYS A 28 -5.28 8.13 5.97
N ILE A 29 -4.94 9.30 5.47
CA ILE A 29 -4.29 10.36 6.24
C ILE A 29 -5.22 11.59 6.26
N LYS A 30 -5.38 12.21 7.43
CA LYS A 30 -6.14 13.45 7.57
C LYS A 30 -5.28 14.53 8.21
N ILE A 31 -5.03 15.61 7.49
CA ILE A 31 -4.21 16.75 7.95
C ILE A 31 -4.99 18.04 7.67
N GLU A 32 -5.20 18.87 8.70
CA GLU A 32 -5.84 20.19 8.61
C GLU A 32 -7.13 20.24 7.77
N GLY A 33 -7.95 19.17 7.86
CA GLY A 33 -9.22 19.08 7.14
C GLY A 33 -9.12 18.44 5.74
N VAL A 34 -7.92 18.27 5.19
CA VAL A 34 -7.68 17.52 3.94
C VAL A 34 -7.63 16.02 4.25
N LYS A 35 -8.28 15.22 3.39
CA LYS A 35 -8.20 13.75 3.40
C LYS A 35 -7.37 13.29 2.22
N LEU A 36 -6.31 12.54 2.52
CA LEU A 36 -5.45 11.86 1.56
C LEU A 36 -5.68 10.36 1.67
N GLU A 37 -5.75 9.69 0.54
CA GLU A 37 -5.89 8.23 0.44
C GLU A 37 -4.77 7.72 -0.45
N ILE A 38 -3.84 6.98 0.14
CA ILE A 38 -2.73 6.33 -0.55
C ILE A 38 -3.13 4.88 -0.75
N ASP A 39 -2.97 4.39 -1.98
CA ASP A 39 -3.45 3.08 -2.40
C ASP A 39 -2.81 1.92 -1.61
N LEU A 40 -1.50 1.98 -1.36
CA LEU A 40 -0.78 0.94 -0.63
C LEU A 40 0.40 1.52 0.17
N ALA A 41 0.56 1.07 1.40
CA ALA A 41 1.72 1.35 2.24
C ALA A 41 2.42 0.03 2.62
N ALA A 42 3.75 0.00 2.57
CA ALA A 42 4.54 -1.18 2.86
C ALA A 42 5.93 -0.82 3.41
N ASP A 43 6.44 -1.67 4.30
CA ASP A 43 7.77 -1.55 4.91
C ASP A 43 8.66 -2.73 4.49
N LYS A 44 9.97 -2.49 4.30
CA LYS A 44 10.99 -3.54 4.12
C LYS A 44 12.03 -3.44 5.21
N VAL A 45 12.25 -4.55 5.92
CA VAL A 45 13.35 -4.64 6.87
C VAL A 45 14.64 -4.85 6.08
N ILE A 46 15.56 -3.90 6.18
CA ILE A 46 16.91 -4.01 5.62
C ILE A 46 17.85 -4.27 6.80
N ALA A 47 18.51 -5.42 6.82
CA ALA A 47 19.58 -5.74 7.78
C ALA A 47 20.94 -5.30 7.22
N ALA A 48 21.81 -4.78 8.09
CA ALA A 48 23.18 -4.37 7.77
C ALA A 48 24.20 -5.45 8.13
#